data_AF-A0A519GW52-F1
#
_entry.id   AF-A0A519GW52-F1
#
_cell.length_a   1.000
_cell.length_b   1.000
_cell.length_c   1.000
_cell.angle_alpha   90.00
_cell.angle_beta   90.00
_cell.angle_gamma   90.00
#
_symmetry.space_group_name_H-M   'P 1'
#
loop_
_entity.id
_entity.type
_entity.pdbx_description
1 polymer ?
#
loop_
_entity_poly.entity_id
_entity_poly.type
_entity_poly.pdbx_seq_one_letter_code
_entity_poly.pdbx_strand_id
1 'polypeptide(L)'
;MFAAVAATLFAGAAIAQGADGAQQRYDSEIARCNSGNLAAPAREACVRAAGLALDRARGGPPVEVPVTTPDGRSTVVTPAGGPRPADASDTRTSTDGRATIVLPAGRTP
;
A
#
# COMPACT_ATOMS: atom_id res chain seq x y z
N MET A 1 17.05 53.52 2.82
CA MET A 1 18.07 52.50 3.19
C MET A 1 17.55 51.88 4.48
N PHE A 2 16.83 50.76 4.50
CA PHE A 2 17.14 49.39 4.08
C PHE A 2 15.82 48.71 3.64
N ALA A 3 15.77 48.14 2.43
CA ALA A 3 16.06 46.75 2.09
C ALA A 3 14.81 45.86 2.12
N ALA A 4 14.28 45.63 0.92
CA ALA A 4 13.35 44.57 0.59
C ALA A 4 13.98 43.20 0.81
N VAL A 5 13.22 42.22 1.32
CA VAL A 5 13.14 40.84 0.79
C VAL A 5 11.78 40.27 1.22
N ALA A 6 10.82 40.26 0.31
CA ALA A 6 9.65 39.40 0.38
C ALA A 6 9.78 38.42 -0.78
N ALA A 7 10.19 37.18 -0.49
CA ALA A 7 10.17 36.12 -1.49
C ALA A 7 10.09 34.73 -0.82
N THR A 8 8.97 34.08 -1.13
CA THR A 8 8.83 32.64 -1.41
C THR A 8 9.06 31.64 -0.27
N LEU A 9 7.96 31.31 0.41
CA LEU A 9 7.73 29.98 0.97
C LEU A 9 6.51 29.36 0.28
N PHE A 10 6.73 28.75 -0.89
CA PHE A 10 5.78 27.80 -1.51
C PHE A 10 6.59 26.60 -2.00
N ALA A 11 6.93 25.70 -1.09
CA ALA A 11 7.51 24.40 -1.44
C ALA A 11 6.87 23.34 -0.54
N GLY A 12 5.63 22.97 -0.85
CA GLY A 12 4.88 21.97 -0.07
C GLY A 12 3.73 21.27 -0.78
N ALA A 13 3.49 21.50 -2.07
CA ALA A 13 2.32 20.96 -2.77
C ALA A 13 2.61 19.80 -3.74
N ALA A 14 3.80 19.19 -3.71
CA ALA A 14 4.19 18.20 -4.73
C ALA A 14 3.56 16.79 -4.56
N ILE A 15 2.86 16.51 -3.46
CA ILE A 15 2.26 15.18 -3.18
C ILE A 15 0.72 15.14 -3.31
N ALA A 16 0.05 16.27 -3.55
CA ALA A 16 -1.40 16.30 -3.79
C ALA A 16 -1.78 16.30 -5.29
N GLN A 17 -0.87 16.77 -6.16
CA GLN A 17 -1.12 16.98 -7.59
C GLN A 17 -1.44 15.70 -8.37
N GLY A 18 -1.00 14.53 -7.87
CA GLY A 18 -1.29 13.24 -8.48
C GLY A 18 -2.73 12.77 -8.27
N ALA A 19 -3.28 12.99 -7.06
CA ALA A 19 -4.61 12.53 -6.70
C ALA A 19 -5.71 13.40 -7.33
N ASP A 20 -5.54 14.72 -7.29
CA ASP A 20 -6.53 15.67 -7.83
C ASP A 20 -6.62 15.58 -9.36
N GLY A 21 -5.48 15.47 -10.06
CA GLY A 21 -5.45 15.30 -11.51
C GLY A 21 -5.90 13.91 -11.99
N ALA A 22 -5.76 12.87 -11.16
CA ALA A 22 -6.33 11.55 -11.44
C ALA A 22 -7.86 11.54 -11.30
N GLN A 23 -8.39 12.21 -10.26
CA GLN A 23 -9.81 12.34 -10.04
C GLN A 23 -10.50 13.10 -11.21
N GLN A 24 -9.91 14.21 -11.64
CA GLN A 24 -10.47 15.00 -12.75
C GLN A 24 -10.54 14.20 -14.07
N ARG A 25 -9.53 13.37 -14.35
CA ARG A 25 -9.52 12.47 -15.51
C ARG A 25 -10.64 11.43 -15.41
N TYR A 26 -10.80 10.81 -14.24
CA TYR A 26 -11.88 9.86 -13.99
C TYR A 26 -13.26 10.49 -14.24
N ASP A 27 -13.51 11.68 -13.71
CA ASP A 27 -14.80 12.37 -13.88
C ASP A 27 -15.10 12.63 -15.38
N SER A 28 -14.08 13.00 -16.16
CA SER A 28 -14.21 13.19 -17.62
C SER A 28 -14.48 11.88 -18.37
N GLU A 29 -13.89 10.76 -17.94
CA GLU A 29 -14.13 9.44 -18.54
C GLU A 29 -15.53 8.93 -18.23
N ILE A 30 -16.01 9.12 -17.00
CA ILE A 30 -17.37 8.73 -16.60
C ILE A 30 -18.41 9.50 -17.41
N ALA A 31 -18.20 10.81 -17.63
CA ALA A 31 -19.07 11.60 -18.51
C ALA A 31 -19.09 11.04 -19.94
N ARG A 32 -17.94 10.59 -20.47
CA ARG A 32 -17.87 9.94 -21.79
C ARG A 32 -18.59 8.60 -21.81
N CYS A 33 -18.39 7.75 -20.80
CA CYS A 33 -19.07 6.45 -20.69
C CYS A 33 -20.59 6.62 -20.62
N ASN A 34 -21.08 7.67 -19.95
CA ASN A 34 -22.50 7.94 -19.75
C ASN A 34 -23.14 8.81 -20.85
N SER A 35 -22.43 9.10 -21.95
CA SER A 35 -22.92 9.94 -23.06
C SER A 35 -24.10 9.36 -23.86
N GLY A 36 -24.61 8.18 -23.51
CA GLY A 36 -25.73 7.52 -24.19
C GLY A 36 -25.37 6.78 -25.48
N ASN A 37 -24.13 6.91 -25.96
CA ASN A 37 -23.65 6.29 -27.20
C ASN A 37 -23.23 4.81 -27.05
N LEU A 38 -23.25 4.27 -25.83
CA LEU A 38 -22.85 2.89 -25.53
C LEU A 38 -24.04 2.05 -25.11
N ALA A 39 -24.14 0.83 -25.68
CA ALA A 39 -25.03 -0.20 -25.16
C ALA A 39 -24.65 -0.56 -23.71
N ALA A 40 -25.62 -1.02 -22.90
CA ALA A 40 -25.42 -1.23 -21.47
C ALA A 40 -24.16 -2.05 -21.12
N PRO A 41 -23.86 -3.20 -21.77
CA PRO A 41 -22.62 -3.95 -21.45
C PRO A 41 -21.34 -3.16 -21.74
N ALA A 42 -21.29 -2.38 -22.83
CA ALA A 42 -20.14 -1.57 -23.19
C ALA A 42 -19.95 -0.39 -22.24
N ARG A 43 -21.05 0.20 -21.76
CA ARG A 43 -21.01 1.25 -20.73
C ARG A 43 -20.42 0.72 -19.42
N GLU A 44 -20.89 -0.43 -18.94
CA GLU A 44 -20.37 -1.02 -17.69
C GLU A 44 -18.88 -1.37 -17.80
N ALA A 45 -18.44 -1.85 -18.97
CA ALA A 45 -17.03 -2.10 -19.23
C ALA A 45 -16.20 -0.80 -19.21
N CYS A 46 -16.73 0.28 -19.80
CA CYS A 46 -16.10 1.60 -19.81
C CYS A 46 -15.93 2.17 -18.39
N VAL A 47 -17.00 2.16 -17.59
CA VAL A 47 -16.98 2.63 -16.19
C VAL A 47 -15.99 1.83 -15.35
N ARG A 48 -15.97 0.49 -15.51
CA ARG A 48 -15.02 -0.37 -14.81
C ARG A 48 -13.57 -0.06 -15.20
N ALA A 49 -13.29 0.17 -16.48
CA ALA A 49 -11.95 0.53 -16.94
C ALA A 49 -11.48 1.88 -16.38
N ALA A 50 -12.36 2.88 -16.33
CA ALA A 50 -12.08 4.18 -15.73
C ALA A 50 -11.77 4.08 -14.23
N GLY A 51 -12.54 3.29 -13.48
CA GLY A 51 -12.27 3.02 -12.06
C GLY A 51 -10.91 2.35 -11.85
N LEU A 52 -10.59 1.33 -12.63
CA LEU A 52 -9.26 0.68 -12.58
C LEU A 52 -8.12 1.66 -12.91
N ALA A 53 -8.34 2.62 -13.80
CA ALA A 53 -7.34 3.64 -14.11
C ALA A 53 -7.12 4.60 -12.93
N LEU A 54 -8.20 5.02 -12.26
CA LEU A 54 -8.13 5.83 -11.04
C LEU A 54 -7.41 5.10 -9.89
N ASP A 55 -7.74 3.83 -9.67
CA ASP A 55 -7.12 3.01 -8.62
C ASP A 55 -5.61 2.86 -8.83
N ARG A 56 -5.17 2.63 -10.08
CA ARG A 56 -3.74 2.62 -10.42
C ARG A 56 -3.07 3.96 -10.19
N ALA A 57 -3.74 5.06 -10.54
CA ALA A 57 -3.20 6.40 -10.35
C ALA A 57 -3.06 6.79 -8.86
N ARG A 58 -3.86 6.17 -7.97
CA ARG A 58 -3.76 6.33 -6.50
C ARG A 58 -2.74 5.41 -5.84
N GLY A 59 -1.99 4.62 -6.62
CA GLY A 59 -0.92 3.75 -6.13
C GLY A 59 -1.34 2.29 -5.93
N GLY A 60 -2.62 1.95 -6.11
CA GLY A 60 -3.13 0.58 -5.95
C GLY A 60 -2.91 -0.04 -4.56
N PRO A 61 -3.45 -1.24 -4.29
CA PRO A 61 -3.00 -2.01 -3.14
C PRO A 61 -1.51 -2.35 -3.30
N PRO A 62 -0.72 -2.31 -2.22
CA PRO A 62 0.69 -2.66 -2.29
C PRO A 62 0.86 -4.08 -2.81
N VAL A 63 1.90 -4.31 -3.61
CA VAL A 63 2.20 -5.63 -4.15
C VAL A 63 2.61 -6.53 -2.99
N GLU A 64 1.88 -7.63 -2.81
CA GLU A 64 2.24 -8.66 -1.84
C GLU A 64 3.49 -9.41 -2.31
N VAL A 65 4.49 -9.50 -1.44
CA VAL A 65 5.76 -10.19 -1.72
C VAL A 65 6.02 -11.27 -0.67
N PRO A 66 6.51 -12.45 -1.06
CA PRO A 66 6.97 -13.45 -0.12
C PRO A 66 8.26 -12.97 0.56
N VAL A 67 8.26 -12.97 1.89
CA VAL A 67 9.42 -12.64 2.73
C VAL A 67 9.73 -13.83 3.60
N THR A 68 10.97 -14.32 3.53
CA THR A 68 11.46 -15.37 4.43
C THR A 68 11.60 -14.80 5.84
N THR A 69 11.11 -15.54 6.84
CA THR A 69 11.23 -15.13 8.24
C THR A 69 12.71 -15.07 8.66
N PRO A 70 13.04 -14.26 9.67
CA PRO A 70 14.41 -14.05 10.11
C PRO A 70 15.19 -15.33 10.48
N ASP A 71 14.46 -16.29 11.06
CA ASP A 71 14.93 -17.60 11.48
C ASP A 71 15.00 -18.61 10.32
N GLY A 72 14.55 -18.22 9.12
CA GLY A 72 14.64 -19.02 7.90
C GLY A 72 13.64 -20.19 7.81
N ARG A 73 12.72 -20.33 8.77
CA ARG A 73 11.84 -21.51 8.87
C ARG A 73 10.50 -21.36 8.16
N SER A 74 10.08 -20.12 7.89
CA SER A 74 8.78 -19.83 7.28
C SER A 74 8.90 -18.78 6.18
N THR A 75 7.91 -18.73 5.30
CA THR A 75 7.74 -17.66 4.32
C THR A 75 6.38 -17.01 4.57
N VAL A 76 6.38 -15.70 4.81
CA VAL A 76 5.18 -14.91 5.05
C VAL A 76 4.95 -14.00 3.86
N VAL A 77 3.70 -13.86 3.44
CA VAL A 77 3.31 -12.91 2.40
C VAL A 77 2.99 -11.58 3.06
N THR A 78 3.70 -10.52 2.67
CA THR A 78 3.51 -9.18 3.23
C THR A 78 3.57 -8.11 2.14
N PRO A 79 2.94 -6.94 2.34
CA PRO A 79 3.10 -5.80 1.44
C PRO A 79 4.57 -5.45 1.19
N ALA A 80 4.92 -5.18 -0.06
CA ALA A 80 6.27 -4.73 -0.42
C ALA A 80 6.64 -3.45 0.34
N GLY A 81 7.82 -3.45 0.98
CA GLY A 81 8.27 -2.34 1.83
C GLY A 81 7.57 -2.26 3.20
N GLY A 82 6.74 -3.25 3.54
CA GLY A 82 6.13 -3.38 4.86
C GLY A 82 7.14 -3.73 5.96
N PRO A 83 6.72 -3.67 7.24
CA PRO A 83 7.58 -4.04 8.36
C PRO A 83 8.03 -5.50 8.24
N ARG A 84 9.28 -5.76 8.63
CA ARG A 84 9.86 -7.11 8.65
C ARG A 84 8.98 -8.05 9.50
N PRO A 85 8.69 -9.28 9.04
CA PRO A 85 8.00 -10.28 9.85
C PRO A 85 8.76 -10.53 11.17
N ALA A 86 8.00 -10.76 12.25
CA ALA A 86 8.58 -11.14 13.53
C ALA A 86 9.30 -12.49 13.45
N ASP A 87 10.26 -12.72 14.35
CA ASP A 87 10.91 -14.03 14.47
C ASP A 87 9.89 -15.09 14.92
N ALA A 88 10.19 -16.37 14.68
CA ALA A 88 9.38 -17.45 15.23
C ALA A 88 9.56 -17.58 16.76
N SER A 89 8.57 -18.18 17.41
CA SER A 89 8.67 -18.60 18.81
C SER A 89 9.60 -19.82 18.93
N ASP A 90 10.46 -19.82 19.94
CA ASP A 90 11.33 -20.94 20.28
C ASP A 90 10.71 -21.82 21.37
N THR A 91 11.29 -22.99 21.59
CA THR A 91 10.91 -23.87 22.70
C THR A 91 12.13 -24.25 23.54
N ARG A 92 11.91 -24.38 24.85
CA ARG A 92 12.88 -24.99 25.77
C ARG A 92 12.21 -26.01 26.66
N THR A 93 12.98 -26.98 27.11
CA THR A 93 12.51 -27.93 28.13
C THR A 93 12.57 -27.29 29.51
N SER A 94 11.56 -27.55 30.35
CA SER A 94 11.55 -27.17 31.77
C SER A 94 12.73 -27.81 32.51
N THR A 95 13.22 -27.15 33.57
CA THR A 95 14.38 -27.62 34.35
C THR A 95 14.19 -29.04 34.91
N ASP A 96 12.96 -29.41 35.26
CA ASP A 96 12.60 -30.74 35.75
C ASP A 96 12.32 -31.76 34.64
N GLY A 97 12.44 -31.37 33.36
CA GLY A 97 12.24 -32.23 32.19
C GLY A 97 10.79 -32.54 31.84
N ARG A 98 9.80 -32.02 32.59
CA ARG A 98 8.40 -32.48 32.50
C ARG A 98 7.53 -31.66 31.55
N ALA A 99 7.99 -30.50 31.11
CA ALA A 99 7.22 -29.59 30.28
C ALA A 99 8.05 -29.00 29.14
N THR A 100 7.37 -28.68 28.04
CA THR A 100 7.90 -27.83 26.97
C THR A 100 7.37 -26.42 27.16
N ILE A 101 8.27 -25.46 27.28
CA ILE A 101 7.96 -24.05 27.46
C ILE A 101 8.15 -23.36 26.11
N VAL A 102 7.11 -22.69 25.62
CA VAL A 102 7.18 -21.86 24.42
C VAL A 102 7.68 -20.47 24.82
N LEU A 103 8.76 -20.02 24.19
CA LEU A 103 9.31 -18.68 24.37
C LEU A 103 8.76 -17.76 23.26
N PRO A 104 8.36 -16.52 23.60
CA PRO A 104 8.08 -15.50 22.59
C PRO A 104 9.31 -15.23 21.72
N ALA A 105 9.06 -14.84 20.47
CA ALA A 105 10.05 -14.40 19.50
C ALA A 105 11.07 -13.40 20.08
N GLY A 106 12.36 -13.58 19.75
CA GLY A 106 13.43 -12.67 20.15
C GLY A 106 13.93 -12.81 21.59
N ARG A 107 13.43 -13.77 22.38
CA ARG A 107 14.05 -14.17 23.65
C ARG A 107 15.04 -15.32 23.42
N THR A 108 16.29 -15.11 23.85
CA THR A 108 17.28 -16.19 23.92
C THR A 108 16.86 -17.26 24.92
N PRO A 109 17.15 -18.55 24.65
CA PRO A 109 16.84 -19.68 25.54
C PRO A 109 17.52 -19.59 26.92
#